data_AF-A0A935WV45-F1
#
_entry.id   AF-A0A935WV45-F1
#
_cell.length_a   1.000
_cell.length_b   1.000
_cell.length_c   1.000
_cell.angle_alpha   90.00
_cell.angle_beta   90.00
_cell.angle_gamma   90.00
#
_symmetry.space_group_name_H-M   'P 1'
#
loop_
_entity.id
_entity.type
_entity.pdbx_description
1 polymer ?
#
loop_
_entity_poly.entity_id
_entity_poly.type
_entity_poly.pdbx_seq_one_letter_code
_entity_poly.pdbx_strand_id
1 'polypeptide(L)'
;MSESPPKTMTPKLQLLGRALVLQLHMVLRTMRIHDPNNRALLVATENLRETINTLWAVLHGVVRLQFVEGVVYLNDLRVRLDGLAREQVDFLQAEFERRGLGGLGFSRPVDTASLREFLSAFSRPIESKEDVQQMKESLHQMKDLALELLGPKAFSENAREEQELHVDRKTFALQTYAKSIVAVRDFVSAMQADKPESGGRLRLLRIVQDLVDIAAERVNFLIKLAAIKTAHDYPYNHAANTCVISIVLGKALGIERLALVDLGLAALLADVAFALLPPELLDRERELSEAERLEVHDCMVRQVRSLLGDGQITRGLIHRIVVAYEHHRPYFDPATRRRGQSHIFSRIVAVADAFDALTTRRPWREGYAPDEALRILVKQAGTQYDPVVVRVLVNLMGLYPLGTVVRLESGEVGIVYHNSNRPEAYDKPWIRLVLDASGASVKRTTIIDLSAEQARDAGTQRRITEVLRASEIEGFDPGMAIVV
;
A
#
# COMPACT_ATOMS: atom_id res chain seq x y z
N MET A 1 19.77 -4.62 36.38
CA MET A 1 18.39 -4.16 36.11
C MET A 1 17.90 -4.96 34.92
N SER A 2 16.93 -5.85 35.12
CA SER A 2 16.39 -6.71 34.04
C SER A 2 15.50 -5.86 33.14
N GLU A 3 16.00 -5.43 31.99
CA GLU A 3 15.18 -4.79 30.96
C GLU A 3 14.16 -5.82 30.44
N SER A 4 12.88 -5.45 30.45
CA SER A 4 11.81 -6.31 29.93
C SER A 4 11.94 -6.46 28.41
N PRO A 5 11.64 -7.64 27.83
CA PRO A 5 11.75 -7.87 26.39
C PRO A 5 10.94 -6.83 25.61
N PRO A 6 11.41 -6.39 24.42
CA PRO A 6 10.75 -5.36 23.64
C PRO A 6 9.35 -5.83 23.25
N LYS A 7 8.33 -5.08 23.68
CA LYS A 7 6.93 -5.35 23.35
C LYS A 7 6.56 -4.92 21.92
N THR A 8 7.44 -4.25 21.19
CA THR A 8 7.18 -3.74 19.84
C THR A 8 8.36 -3.99 18.90
N MET A 9 8.07 -4.16 17.60
CA MET A 9 9.08 -4.39 16.57
C MET A 9 9.84 -3.10 16.26
N THR A 10 11.05 -2.94 16.81
CA THR A 10 11.92 -1.79 16.53
C THR A 10 12.59 -1.90 15.14
N PRO A 11 13.04 -0.80 14.50
CA PRO A 11 13.74 -0.87 13.22
C PRO A 11 15.00 -1.75 13.25
N LYS A 12 15.74 -1.74 14.37
CA LYS A 12 16.91 -2.60 14.59
C LYS A 12 16.50 -4.07 14.65
N LEU A 13 15.45 -4.40 15.41
CA LEU A 13 14.94 -5.76 15.52
C LEU A 13 14.36 -6.28 14.19
N GLN A 14 13.72 -5.39 13.42
CA GLN A 14 13.21 -5.68 12.09
C GLN A 14 14.32 -6.00 11.10
N LEU A 15 15.46 -5.32 11.17
CA LEU A 15 16.64 -5.59 10.33
C LEU A 15 17.31 -6.91 10.73
N LEU A 16 17.48 -7.16 12.03
CA LEU A 16 18.05 -8.42 12.53
C LEU A 16 17.14 -9.62 12.22
N GLY A 17 15.83 -9.48 12.36
CA GLY A 17 14.87 -10.52 11.99
C GLY A 17 14.90 -10.85 10.50
N ARG A 18 15.05 -9.84 9.62
CA ARG A 18 15.26 -10.07 8.18
C ARG A 18 16.56 -10.82 7.92
N ALA A 19 17.65 -10.38 8.54
CA ALA A 19 18.95 -11.02 8.40
C ALA A 19 18.90 -12.50 8.83
N LEU A 20 18.25 -12.79 9.96
CA LEU A 20 18.07 -14.16 10.46
C LEU A 20 17.38 -15.06 9.42
N VAL A 21 16.26 -14.59 8.84
CA VAL A 21 15.51 -15.37 7.84
C VAL A 21 16.34 -15.62 6.58
N LEU A 22 16.97 -14.57 6.04
CA LEU A 22 17.76 -14.70 4.81
C LEU A 22 19.00 -15.56 5.01
N GLN A 23 19.70 -15.42 6.14
CA GLN A 23 20.87 -16.24 6.46
C GLN A 23 20.48 -17.69 6.71
N LEU A 24 19.38 -17.95 7.42
CA LEU A 24 18.87 -19.32 7.62
C LEU A 24 18.50 -19.99 6.29
N HIS A 25 17.82 -19.26 5.40
CA HIS A 25 17.54 -19.74 4.04
C HIS A 25 18.84 -20.09 3.30
N MET A 26 19.81 -19.18 3.29
CA MET A 26 21.09 -19.38 2.62
C MET A 26 21.83 -20.61 3.14
N VAL A 27 21.91 -20.77 4.46
CA VAL A 27 22.58 -21.91 5.10
C VAL A 27 21.88 -23.22 4.71
N LEU A 28 20.57 -23.33 4.92
CA LEU A 28 19.83 -24.57 4.63
C LEU A 28 19.85 -24.92 3.14
N ARG A 29 19.74 -23.94 2.26
CA ARG A 29 19.83 -24.15 0.81
C ARG A 29 21.22 -24.61 0.38
N THR A 30 22.28 -24.03 0.96
CA THR A 30 23.67 -24.38 0.64
C THR A 30 24.03 -25.78 1.13
N MET A 31 23.53 -26.19 2.30
CA MET A 31 23.76 -27.53 2.87
C MET A 31 23.18 -28.67 2.04
N ARG A 32 22.16 -28.38 1.21
CA ARG A 32 21.61 -29.38 0.27
C ARG A 32 22.55 -29.71 -0.89
N ILE A 33 23.50 -28.84 -1.17
CA ILE A 33 24.32 -28.88 -2.40
C ILE A 33 25.80 -29.13 -2.08
N HIS A 34 26.26 -28.72 -0.90
CA HIS A 34 27.67 -28.73 -0.52
C HIS A 34 27.95 -29.49 0.78
N ASP A 35 29.17 -30.01 0.89
CA ASP A 35 29.69 -30.67 2.09
C ASP A 35 29.61 -29.75 3.34
N PRO A 36 29.30 -30.28 4.54
CA PRO A 36 29.27 -29.53 5.80
C PRO A 36 30.57 -28.78 6.18
N ASN A 37 31.71 -29.10 5.55
CA ASN A 37 32.99 -28.42 5.73
C ASN A 37 33.32 -27.41 4.63
N ASN A 38 32.38 -27.12 3.72
CA ASN A 38 32.56 -26.09 2.69
C ASN A 38 32.80 -24.71 3.33
N ARG A 39 33.86 -24.02 2.88
CA ARG A 39 34.25 -22.70 3.42
C ARG A 39 33.14 -21.65 3.37
N ALA A 40 32.33 -21.61 2.31
CA ALA A 40 31.21 -20.69 2.19
C ALA A 40 30.11 -20.99 3.21
N LEU A 41 29.85 -22.27 3.48
CA LEU A 41 28.90 -22.71 4.49
C LEU A 41 29.40 -22.37 5.90
N LEU A 42 30.70 -22.52 6.17
CA LEU A 42 31.30 -22.13 7.46
C LEU A 42 31.10 -20.63 7.73
N VAL A 43 31.38 -19.77 6.75
CA VAL A 43 31.17 -18.32 6.86
C VAL A 43 29.69 -17.99 7.05
N ALA A 44 28.80 -18.61 6.28
CA ALA A 44 27.36 -18.38 6.40
C ALA A 44 26.80 -18.82 7.77
N THR A 45 27.32 -19.93 8.30
CA THR A 45 26.95 -20.43 9.63
C THR A 45 27.41 -19.50 10.74
N GLU A 46 28.62 -18.93 10.61
CA GLU A 46 29.15 -17.96 11.59
C GLU A 46 28.32 -16.66 11.58
N ASN A 47 27.96 -16.13 10.41
CA ASN A 47 27.10 -14.96 10.31
C ASN A 47 25.69 -15.20 10.91
N LEU A 48 25.15 -16.41 10.71
CA LEU A 48 23.88 -16.83 11.31
C LEU A 48 23.99 -16.86 12.85
N ARG A 49 25.08 -17.44 13.38
CA ARG A 49 25.37 -17.48 14.82
C ARG A 49 25.44 -16.08 15.43
N GLU A 50 26.19 -15.17 14.80
CA GLU A 50 26.30 -13.77 15.25
C GLU A 50 24.94 -13.08 15.29
N THR A 51 24.09 -13.31 14.28
CA THR A 51 22.75 -12.73 14.21
C THR A 51 21.84 -13.30 15.29
N ILE A 52 21.85 -14.62 15.53
CA ILE A 52 21.09 -15.27 16.62
C ILE A 52 21.51 -14.70 17.98
N ASN A 53 22.81 -14.58 18.23
CA ASN A 53 23.32 -14.09 19.52
C ASN A 53 23.08 -12.60 19.73
N THR A 54 23.15 -11.80 18.65
CA THR A 54 22.77 -10.40 18.69
C THR A 54 21.27 -10.25 18.97
N LEU A 55 20.43 -11.07 18.36
CA LEU A 55 19.00 -11.11 18.63
C LEU A 55 18.72 -11.53 20.08
N TRP A 56 19.39 -12.55 20.59
CA TRP A 56 19.27 -13.00 21.97
C TRP A 56 19.59 -11.87 22.96
N ALA A 57 20.67 -11.11 22.70
CA ALA A 57 21.05 -9.97 23.52
C ALA A 57 20.03 -8.82 23.46
N VAL A 58 19.50 -8.50 22.27
CA VAL A 58 18.51 -7.42 22.06
C VAL A 58 17.12 -7.80 22.59
N LEU A 59 16.78 -9.08 22.58
CA LEU A 59 15.51 -9.61 23.08
C LEU A 59 15.55 -9.97 24.57
N HIS A 60 16.71 -9.80 25.23
CA HIS A 60 16.96 -10.11 26.63
C HIS A 60 16.61 -11.56 27.01
N GLY A 61 16.95 -12.51 26.12
CA GLY A 61 16.66 -13.91 26.32
C GLY A 61 16.27 -14.60 25.03
N VAL A 62 15.10 -15.24 25.02
CA VAL A 62 14.73 -16.21 23.98
C VAL A 62 14.58 -15.58 22.59
N VAL A 63 15.00 -16.28 21.54
CA VAL A 63 14.80 -15.94 20.14
C VAL A 63 13.94 -17.03 19.48
N ARG A 64 12.65 -16.79 19.25
CA ARG A 64 11.70 -17.70 18.58
C ARG A 64 11.39 -17.23 17.19
N LEU A 65 11.80 -17.99 16.18
CA LEU A 65 11.41 -17.78 14.78
C LEU A 65 10.28 -18.73 14.42
N GLN A 66 9.14 -18.19 13.98
CA GLN A 66 7.96 -18.99 13.61
C GLN A 66 7.42 -18.59 12.23
N PHE A 67 7.01 -19.58 11.46
CA PHE A 67 6.37 -19.45 10.15
C PHE A 67 4.90 -19.83 10.28
N VAL A 68 4.02 -18.92 9.87
CA VAL A 68 2.56 -19.12 9.90
C VAL A 68 1.99 -18.57 8.59
N GLU A 69 1.50 -19.45 7.71
CA GLU A 69 0.83 -19.10 6.45
C GLU A 69 1.59 -18.05 5.60
N GLY A 70 2.89 -18.25 5.40
CA GLY A 70 3.74 -17.35 4.61
C GLY A 70 4.15 -16.07 5.32
N VAL A 71 3.88 -15.96 6.62
CA VAL A 71 4.29 -14.85 7.48
C VAL A 71 5.30 -15.34 8.50
N VAL A 72 6.36 -14.54 8.70
CA VAL A 72 7.41 -14.85 9.67
C VAL A 72 7.24 -13.99 10.93
N TYR A 73 7.40 -14.62 12.09
CA TYR A 73 7.33 -14.00 13.41
C TYR A 73 8.62 -14.26 14.18
N LEU A 74 9.06 -13.25 14.92
CA LEU A 74 10.18 -13.29 15.85
C LEU A 74 9.67 -12.94 17.26
N ASN A 75 9.64 -13.89 18.18
CA ASN A 75 8.97 -13.75 19.50
C ASN A 75 7.56 -13.16 19.38
N ASP A 76 6.75 -13.74 18.49
CA ASP A 76 5.38 -13.28 18.16
C ASP A 76 5.31 -11.88 17.50
N LEU A 77 6.44 -11.22 17.25
CA LEU A 77 6.51 -9.96 16.50
C LEU A 77 6.75 -10.25 15.01
N ARG A 78 5.85 -9.78 14.14
CA ARG A 78 5.96 -10.01 12.68
C ARG A 78 7.23 -9.40 12.09
N VAL A 79 8.02 -10.20 11.39
CA VAL A 79 9.16 -9.76 10.59
C VAL A 79 8.65 -9.40 9.19
N ARG A 80 8.63 -8.11 8.86
CA ARG A 80 8.30 -7.64 7.51
C ARG A 80 9.42 -7.98 6.53
N LEU A 81 9.15 -8.80 5.54
CA LEU A 81 10.07 -9.13 4.46
C LEU A 81 9.58 -8.45 3.17
N ASP A 82 10.50 -7.98 2.34
CA ASP A 82 10.16 -7.40 1.04
C ASP A 82 9.71 -8.51 0.06
N GLY A 83 9.04 -8.13 -1.03
CA GLY A 83 8.53 -9.10 -2.00
C GLY A 83 9.61 -10.02 -2.60
N LEU A 84 10.87 -9.55 -2.64
CA LEU A 84 12.03 -10.32 -3.10
C LEU A 84 12.42 -11.46 -2.14
N ALA A 85 12.03 -11.37 -0.87
CA ALA A 85 12.29 -12.38 0.15
C ALA A 85 11.19 -13.47 0.22
N ARG A 86 10.16 -13.41 -0.63
CA ARG A 86 9.00 -14.32 -0.58
C ARG A 86 9.39 -15.77 -0.87
N GLU A 87 10.19 -16.01 -1.91
CA GLU A 87 10.66 -17.36 -2.25
C GLU A 87 11.48 -18.00 -1.13
N GLN A 88 12.24 -17.19 -0.40
CA GLN A 88 13.07 -17.62 0.72
C GLN A 88 12.22 -18.04 1.91
N VAL A 89 11.13 -17.31 2.18
CA VAL A 89 10.14 -17.65 3.22
C VAL A 89 9.39 -18.91 2.84
N ASP A 90 8.87 -19.00 1.62
CA ASP A 90 8.10 -20.17 1.17
C ASP A 90 8.99 -21.44 1.20
N PHE A 91 10.28 -21.32 0.83
CA PHE A 91 11.25 -22.39 1.01
C PHE A 91 11.40 -22.81 2.46
N LEU A 92 11.63 -21.85 3.37
CA LEU A 92 11.84 -22.14 4.79
C LEU A 92 10.59 -22.76 5.42
N GLN A 93 9.41 -22.22 5.13
CA GLN A 93 8.15 -22.77 5.61
C GLN A 93 7.98 -24.23 5.15
N ALA A 94 8.22 -24.53 3.87
CA ALA A 94 8.14 -25.89 3.37
C ALA A 94 9.17 -26.83 4.03
N GLU A 95 10.39 -26.37 4.32
CA GLU A 95 11.39 -27.16 5.05
C GLU A 95 10.95 -27.49 6.49
N PHE A 96 10.30 -26.54 7.17
CA PHE A 96 9.83 -26.73 8.54
C PHE A 96 8.57 -27.60 8.59
N GLU A 97 7.62 -27.39 7.67
CA GLU A 97 6.39 -28.19 7.56
C GLU A 97 6.69 -29.66 7.25
N ARG A 98 7.64 -29.93 6.34
CA ARG A 98 8.12 -31.31 6.07
C ARG A 98 8.66 -32.01 7.31
N ARG A 99 9.17 -31.24 8.28
CA ARG A 99 9.70 -31.72 9.56
C ARG A 99 8.67 -31.67 10.69
N GLY A 100 7.40 -31.35 10.38
CA GLY A 100 6.34 -31.22 11.36
C GLY A 100 6.64 -30.14 12.42
N LEU A 101 7.25 -29.04 11.98
CA LEU A 101 7.60 -27.88 12.80
C LEU A 101 6.93 -26.62 12.21
N GLY A 102 6.56 -25.68 13.08
CA GLY A 102 6.17 -24.34 12.69
C GLY A 102 7.29 -23.32 12.90
N GLY A 103 8.36 -23.68 13.61
CA GLY A 103 9.43 -22.75 13.96
C GLY A 103 10.50 -23.36 14.86
N LEU A 104 11.48 -22.54 15.25
CA LEU A 104 12.56 -22.88 16.17
C LEU A 104 12.79 -21.74 17.16
N GLY A 105 13.18 -22.07 18.38
CA GLY A 105 13.58 -21.11 19.40
C GLY A 105 14.97 -21.39 19.96
N PHE A 106 15.70 -20.33 20.30
CA PHE A 106 17.00 -20.39 20.96
C PHE A 106 16.88 -19.67 22.30
N SER A 107 16.96 -20.42 23.41
CA SER A 107 16.82 -19.84 24.75
C SER A 107 18.13 -19.33 25.36
N ARG A 108 19.27 -19.66 24.74
CA ARG A 108 20.61 -19.20 25.12
C ARG A 108 21.45 -18.80 23.90
N PRO A 109 22.56 -18.06 24.09
CA PRO A 109 23.52 -17.83 23.03
C PRO A 109 24.08 -19.16 22.50
N VAL A 110 24.29 -19.20 21.20
CA VAL A 110 24.71 -20.37 20.45
C VAL A 110 26.19 -20.26 20.10
N ASP A 111 26.95 -21.34 20.30
CA ASP A 111 28.31 -21.49 19.79
C ASP A 111 28.33 -22.15 18.40
N THR A 112 29.43 -21.98 17.67
CA THR A 112 29.56 -22.45 16.29
C THR A 112 29.48 -23.98 16.18
N ALA A 113 29.99 -24.73 17.16
CA ALA A 113 29.99 -26.20 17.10
C ALA A 113 28.56 -26.73 17.26
N SER A 114 27.84 -26.26 18.28
CA SER A 114 26.45 -26.62 18.54
C SER A 114 25.52 -26.23 17.39
N LEU A 115 25.71 -25.05 16.78
CA LEU A 115 24.90 -24.63 15.62
C LEU A 115 25.12 -25.55 14.42
N ARG A 116 26.37 -25.96 14.16
CA ARG A 116 26.71 -26.87 13.06
C ARG A 116 26.11 -28.24 13.27
N GLU A 117 26.15 -28.76 14.49
CA GLU A 117 25.54 -30.05 14.81
C GLU A 117 24.03 -30.03 14.56
N PHE A 118 23.35 -28.98 15.03
CA PHE A 118 21.93 -28.75 14.76
C PHE A 118 21.63 -28.67 13.27
N LEU A 119 22.36 -27.83 12.52
CA LEU A 119 22.15 -27.65 11.09
C LEU A 119 22.37 -28.95 10.31
N SER A 120 23.35 -29.76 10.73
CA SER A 120 23.63 -31.08 10.15
C SER A 120 22.49 -32.06 10.40
N ALA A 121 21.98 -32.13 11.62
CA ALA A 121 20.83 -32.96 11.95
C ALA A 121 19.54 -32.49 11.24
N PHE A 122 19.30 -31.17 11.20
CA PHE A 122 18.12 -30.57 10.57
C PHE A 122 18.13 -30.75 9.05
N SER A 123 19.29 -30.67 8.39
CA SER A 123 19.39 -30.72 6.92
C SER A 123 19.30 -32.13 6.33
N ARG A 124 19.18 -33.18 7.17
CA ARG A 124 18.99 -34.56 6.68
C ARG A 124 17.70 -34.67 5.83
N PRO A 125 17.72 -35.45 4.75
CA PRO A 125 16.50 -35.75 3.99
C PRO A 125 15.44 -36.40 4.89
N ILE A 126 14.18 -36.05 4.66
CA ILE A 126 13.02 -36.62 5.34
C ILE A 126 12.18 -37.31 4.28
N GLU A 127 12.07 -38.64 4.35
CA GLU A 127 11.30 -39.45 3.40
C GLU A 127 10.08 -40.10 4.07
N SER A 128 10.10 -40.23 5.39
CA SER A 128 9.08 -40.89 6.21
C SER A 128 8.72 -40.09 7.47
N LYS A 129 7.64 -40.49 8.15
CA LYS A 129 7.28 -39.91 9.45
C LYS A 129 8.25 -40.34 10.56
N GLU A 130 8.84 -41.52 10.42
CA GLU A 130 9.88 -42.04 11.31
C GLU A 130 11.14 -41.15 11.27
N ASP A 131 11.55 -40.67 10.09
CA ASP A 131 12.69 -39.75 9.95
C ASP A 131 12.46 -38.43 10.71
N VAL A 132 11.23 -37.91 10.66
CA VAL A 132 10.84 -36.72 11.43
C VAL A 132 10.99 -36.95 12.92
N GLN A 133 10.54 -38.11 13.39
CA GLN A 133 10.61 -38.47 14.81
C GLN A 133 12.08 -38.63 15.26
N GLN A 134 12.90 -39.34 14.48
CA GLN A 134 14.32 -39.53 14.76
C GLN A 134 15.10 -38.21 14.75
N MET A 135 14.79 -37.31 13.81
CA MET A 135 15.35 -35.96 13.77
C MET A 135 14.96 -35.19 15.04
N LYS A 136 13.67 -35.18 15.42
CA LYS A 136 13.21 -34.49 16.63
C LYS A 136 13.91 -35.03 17.87
N GLU A 137 14.06 -36.35 18.01
CA GLU A 137 14.78 -36.96 19.13
C GLU A 137 16.26 -36.54 19.17
N SER A 138 16.94 -36.55 18.02
CA SER A 138 18.32 -36.09 17.91
C SER A 138 18.47 -34.62 18.33
N LEU A 139 17.52 -33.77 17.93
CA LEU A 139 17.50 -32.35 18.30
C LEU A 139 17.20 -32.12 19.79
N HIS A 140 16.34 -32.93 20.41
CA HIS A 140 16.07 -32.85 21.86
C HIS A 140 17.28 -33.26 22.71
N GLN A 141 18.15 -34.14 22.19
CA GLN A 141 19.37 -34.56 22.87
C GLN A 141 20.46 -33.48 22.87
N MET A 142 20.38 -32.48 21.97
CA MET A 142 21.31 -31.34 21.90
C MET A 142 21.05 -30.33 23.00
N LYS A 143 21.36 -30.72 24.25
CA LYS A 143 21.19 -29.86 25.43
C LYS A 143 21.96 -28.55 25.27
N ASP A 144 23.12 -28.58 24.61
CA ASP A 144 24.04 -27.45 24.38
C ASP A 144 23.49 -26.28 23.55
N LEU A 145 22.40 -26.50 22.81
CA LEU A 145 21.75 -25.44 22.03
C LEU A 145 20.56 -24.80 22.77
N ALA A 146 20.02 -25.47 23.79
CA ALA A 146 18.74 -25.16 24.46
C ALA A 146 17.65 -24.75 23.45
N LEU A 147 17.49 -25.62 22.44
CA LEU A 147 16.59 -25.46 21.31
C LEU A 147 15.14 -25.71 21.71
N GLU A 148 14.24 -24.83 21.29
CA GLU A 148 12.80 -24.98 21.43
C GLU A 148 12.20 -25.35 20.06
N LEU A 149 11.62 -26.53 19.92
CA LEU A 149 10.93 -26.93 18.68
C LEU A 149 9.48 -26.44 18.73
N LEU A 150 9.12 -25.51 17.84
CA LEU A 150 7.78 -24.93 17.81
C LEU A 150 6.88 -25.76 16.89
N GLY A 151 5.68 -26.11 17.35
CA GLY A 151 4.68 -26.82 16.54
C GLY A 151 4.12 -25.96 15.40
N PRO A 152 3.55 -26.57 14.35
CA PRO A 152 2.80 -25.87 13.31
C PRO A 152 1.64 -25.09 13.94
N LYS A 153 1.49 -23.80 13.60
CA LYS A 153 0.30 -23.00 13.93
C LYS A 153 -0.50 -22.79 12.63
N ALA A 154 -1.79 -23.09 12.66
CA ALA A 154 -2.75 -22.73 11.62
C ALA A 154 -3.69 -21.65 12.18
N PHE A 155 -4.22 -20.76 11.35
CA PHE A 155 -5.22 -19.80 11.82
C PHE A 155 -6.50 -20.56 12.24
N SER A 156 -6.85 -20.49 13.52
CA SER A 156 -8.16 -20.92 14.02
C SER A 156 -9.19 -19.85 13.68
N GLU A 157 -10.23 -20.21 12.92
CA GLU A 157 -11.35 -19.31 12.55
C GLU A 157 -12.15 -18.77 13.76
N ASN A 158 -11.89 -19.26 14.97
CA ASN A 158 -12.57 -18.82 16.20
C ASN A 158 -11.75 -17.84 17.06
N ALA A 159 -10.59 -17.37 16.61
CA ALA A 159 -9.76 -16.38 17.32
C ALA A 159 -9.87 -14.97 16.70
N ARG A 160 -11.10 -14.51 16.42
CA ARG A 160 -11.37 -13.13 16.00
C ARG A 160 -11.30 -12.12 17.14
N GLU A 161 -11.10 -12.56 18.38
CA GLU A 161 -10.96 -11.68 19.53
C GLU A 161 -9.69 -12.02 20.32
N GLU A 162 -8.83 -11.00 20.37
CA GLU A 162 -7.75 -10.72 21.33
C GLU A 162 -6.29 -11.11 21.00
N GLN A 163 -5.54 -10.02 20.80
CA GLN A 163 -4.09 -9.83 20.92
C GLN A 163 -3.22 -10.14 19.70
N GLU A 164 -3.61 -9.60 18.54
CA GLU A 164 -2.62 -9.06 17.61
C GLU A 164 -1.89 -7.89 18.28
N LEU A 165 -0.57 -8.02 18.46
CA LEU A 165 0.30 -6.86 18.65
C LEU A 165 0.39 -6.13 17.30
N HIS A 166 -0.72 -5.49 16.96
CA HIS A 166 -1.00 -4.76 15.74
C HIS A 166 -0.01 -3.60 15.59
N VAL A 167 0.90 -3.69 14.61
CA VAL A 167 0.96 -2.53 13.71
C VAL A 167 -0.24 -2.70 12.80
N ASP A 168 -1.37 -2.11 13.20
CA ASP A 168 -2.62 -2.19 12.45
C ASP A 168 -2.29 -1.89 10.98
N ARG A 169 -2.50 -2.85 10.08
CA ARG A 169 -2.12 -2.67 8.66
C ARG A 169 -2.90 -1.50 8.05
N LYS A 170 -4.11 -1.21 8.55
CA LYS A 170 -4.85 0.01 8.19
C LYS A 170 -4.11 1.23 8.72
N THR A 171 -3.72 1.25 10.00
CA THR A 171 -2.85 2.28 10.59
C THR A 171 -1.54 2.44 9.82
N PHE A 172 -0.88 1.38 9.37
CA PHE A 172 0.36 1.49 8.58
C PHE A 172 0.10 2.14 7.22
N ALA A 173 -0.95 1.72 6.52
CA ALA A 173 -1.30 2.32 5.24
C ALA A 173 -1.76 3.79 5.39
N LEU A 174 -2.55 4.09 6.44
CA LEU A 174 -2.94 5.45 6.81
C LEU A 174 -1.71 6.31 7.15
N GLN A 175 -0.78 5.80 7.96
CA GLN A 175 0.46 6.47 8.31
C GLN A 175 1.36 6.66 7.09
N THR A 176 1.40 5.71 6.17
CA THR A 176 2.21 5.80 4.93
C THR A 176 1.64 6.87 4.01
N TYR A 177 0.32 6.89 3.84
CA TYR A 177 -0.38 7.94 3.12
C TYR A 177 -0.17 9.32 3.78
N ALA A 178 -0.35 9.45 5.09
CA ALA A 178 -0.08 10.69 5.81
C ALA A 178 1.38 11.15 5.70
N LYS A 179 2.34 10.22 5.76
CA LYS A 179 3.76 10.49 5.53
C LYS A 179 4.03 11.01 4.11
N SER A 180 3.26 10.56 3.11
CA SER A 180 3.40 11.06 1.73
C SER A 180 3.03 12.54 1.66
N ILE A 181 1.92 12.95 2.26
CA ILE A 181 1.49 14.36 2.34
C ILE A 181 2.58 15.22 3.01
N VAL A 182 3.07 14.78 4.17
CA VAL A 182 4.13 15.49 4.91
C VAL A 182 5.41 15.58 4.08
N ALA A 183 5.82 14.49 3.40
CA ALA A 183 7.02 14.48 2.60
C ALA A 183 6.92 15.41 1.38
N VAL A 184 5.74 15.49 0.73
CA VAL A 184 5.49 16.45 -0.36
C VAL A 184 5.58 17.88 0.17
N ARG A 185 5.00 18.17 1.33
CA ARG A 185 5.10 19.49 1.95
C ARG A 185 6.54 19.88 2.28
N ASP A 186 7.31 18.96 2.87
CA ASP A 186 8.73 19.18 3.17
C ASP A 186 9.52 19.46 1.88
N PHE A 187 9.21 18.73 0.79
CA PHE A 187 9.80 18.93 -0.54
C PHE A 187 9.49 20.31 -1.10
N VAL A 188 8.23 20.75 -1.04
CA VAL A 188 7.80 22.10 -1.47
C VAL A 188 8.49 23.19 -0.66
N SER A 189 8.58 23.05 0.66
CA SER A 189 9.28 24.01 1.51
C SER A 189 10.78 24.09 1.16
N ALA A 190 11.41 22.98 0.81
CA ALA A 190 12.80 22.98 0.33
C ALA A 190 12.94 23.72 -1.02
N MET A 191 11.99 23.53 -1.93
CA MET A 191 11.92 24.28 -3.19
C MET A 191 11.77 25.79 -2.98
N GLN A 192 10.91 26.22 -2.05
CA GLN A 192 10.74 27.65 -1.73
C GLN A 192 12.01 28.30 -1.21
N ALA A 193 12.78 27.55 -0.42
CA ALA A 193 14.01 28.03 0.18
C ALA A 193 15.24 27.99 -0.76
N ASP A 194 15.08 27.49 -1.99
CA ASP A 194 16.15 27.23 -2.96
C ASP A 194 17.31 26.41 -2.37
N LYS A 195 16.97 25.46 -1.47
CA LYS A 195 17.96 24.61 -0.79
C LYS A 195 18.06 23.26 -1.49
N PRO A 196 19.30 22.73 -1.69
CA PRO A 196 19.46 21.36 -2.17
C PRO A 196 18.89 20.39 -1.14
N GLU A 197 17.85 19.64 -1.53
CA GLU A 197 17.18 18.70 -0.64
C GLU A 197 18.08 17.47 -0.38
N SER A 198 18.82 17.51 0.72
CA SER A 198 19.65 16.39 1.15
C SER A 198 18.80 15.35 1.90
N GLY A 199 18.43 14.25 1.21
CA GLY A 199 17.83 13.06 1.82
C GLY A 199 16.31 12.90 1.70
N GLY A 200 15.56 13.96 1.35
CA GLY A 200 14.10 13.85 1.20
C GLY A 200 13.65 13.08 -0.05
N ARG A 201 14.44 13.12 -1.14
CA ARG A 201 14.26 12.24 -2.31
C ARG A 201 14.24 10.74 -1.98
N LEU A 202 15.14 10.28 -1.09
CA LEU A 202 15.18 8.88 -0.64
C LEU A 202 13.97 8.54 0.25
N ARG A 203 13.51 9.51 1.06
CA ARG A 203 12.30 9.37 1.88
C ARG A 203 11.05 9.25 1.00
N LEU A 204 10.90 10.10 -0.01
CA LEU A 204 9.81 10.04 -0.99
C LEU A 204 9.80 8.68 -1.72
N LEU A 205 10.97 8.25 -2.21
CA LEU A 205 11.11 6.94 -2.86
C LEU A 205 10.65 5.79 -1.95
N ARG A 206 11.07 5.79 -0.68
CA ARG A 206 10.67 4.75 0.29
C ARG A 206 9.17 4.77 0.57
N ILE A 207 8.58 5.95 0.72
CA ILE A 207 7.12 6.08 0.92
C ILE A 207 6.36 5.53 -0.29
N VAL A 208 6.81 5.86 -1.52
CA VAL A 208 6.19 5.33 -2.74
C VAL A 208 6.35 3.81 -2.84
N GLN A 209 7.51 3.25 -2.46
CA GLN A 209 7.69 1.80 -2.38
C GLN A 209 6.70 1.15 -1.40
N ASP A 210 6.53 1.74 -0.21
CA ASP A 210 5.56 1.26 0.78
C ASP A 210 4.12 1.35 0.22
N LEU A 211 3.76 2.43 -0.49
CA LEU A 211 2.45 2.56 -1.14
C LEU A 211 2.23 1.52 -2.24
N VAL A 212 3.25 1.21 -3.05
CA VAL A 212 3.19 0.14 -4.06
C VAL A 212 3.01 -1.24 -3.41
N ASP A 213 3.70 -1.49 -2.30
CA ASP A 213 3.56 -2.75 -1.55
C ASP A 213 2.17 -2.86 -0.90
N ILE A 214 1.63 -1.77 -0.37
CA ILE A 214 0.24 -1.74 0.11
C ILE A 214 -0.74 -1.98 -1.05
N ALA A 215 -0.48 -1.40 -2.23
CA ALA A 215 -1.31 -1.61 -3.42
C ALA A 215 -1.30 -3.07 -3.86
N ALA A 216 -0.21 -3.82 -3.64
CA ALA A 216 -0.13 -5.24 -3.91
C ALA A 216 -1.20 -6.03 -3.12
N GLU A 217 -1.40 -5.69 -1.84
CA GLU A 217 -2.28 -6.41 -0.92
C GLU A 217 -3.70 -5.82 -0.80
N ARG A 218 -3.87 -4.50 -0.91
CA ARG A 218 -5.08 -3.78 -0.46
C ARG A 218 -5.46 -2.59 -1.36
N VAL A 219 -5.68 -2.87 -2.65
CA VAL A 219 -6.10 -1.86 -3.64
C VAL A 219 -7.28 -1.01 -3.16
N ASN A 220 -8.37 -1.63 -2.68
CA ASN A 220 -9.57 -0.89 -2.25
C ASN A 220 -9.31 0.02 -1.05
N PHE A 221 -8.36 -0.33 -0.18
CA PHE A 221 -8.03 0.51 0.96
C PHE A 221 -7.26 1.76 0.53
N LEU A 222 -6.38 1.65 -0.46
CA LEU A 222 -5.70 2.80 -1.04
C LEU A 222 -6.67 3.74 -1.77
N ILE A 223 -7.63 3.19 -2.52
CA ILE A 223 -8.70 3.99 -3.14
C ILE A 223 -9.48 4.77 -2.07
N LYS A 224 -9.77 4.16 -0.91
CA LYS A 224 -10.38 4.85 0.24
C LYS A 224 -9.53 6.00 0.77
N LEU A 225 -8.22 5.80 0.92
CA LEU A 225 -7.34 6.87 1.38
C LEU A 225 -7.28 8.02 0.37
N ALA A 226 -7.34 7.73 -0.93
CA ALA A 226 -7.36 8.75 -1.98
C ALA A 226 -8.65 9.60 -1.99
N ALA A 227 -9.70 9.14 -1.31
CA ALA A 227 -10.94 9.89 -1.10
C ALA A 227 -10.83 10.92 0.03
N ILE A 228 -9.75 10.90 0.83
CA ILE A 228 -9.53 11.87 1.91
C ILE A 228 -9.16 13.22 1.30
N LYS A 229 -10.02 14.23 1.52
CA LYS A 229 -9.82 15.62 1.07
C LYS A 229 -9.85 16.56 2.28
N THR A 230 -8.78 17.32 2.52
CA THR A 230 -8.81 18.45 3.47
C THR A 230 -8.56 19.76 2.73
N ALA A 231 -9.36 20.79 3.03
CA ALA A 231 -9.35 22.06 2.30
C ALA A 231 -8.05 22.87 2.49
N HIS A 232 -7.40 22.76 3.66
CA HIS A 232 -6.20 23.55 3.98
C HIS A 232 -4.89 22.99 3.40
N ASP A 233 -4.86 21.72 2.99
CA ASP A 233 -3.67 21.04 2.45
C ASP A 233 -3.88 20.55 1.01
N TYR A 234 -4.75 21.23 0.24
CA TYR A 234 -5.21 20.76 -1.08
C TYR A 234 -4.09 20.31 -2.01
N PRO A 235 -3.02 21.10 -2.29
CA PRO A 235 -1.98 20.68 -3.23
C PRO A 235 -1.22 19.43 -2.79
N TYR A 236 -1.04 19.25 -1.48
CA TYR A 236 -0.31 18.11 -0.91
C TYR A 236 -1.17 16.84 -0.90
N ASN A 237 -2.44 16.96 -0.54
CA ASN A 237 -3.41 15.87 -0.64
C ASN A 237 -3.59 15.42 -2.08
N HIS A 238 -3.73 16.38 -3.00
CA HIS A 238 -3.88 16.13 -4.42
C HIS A 238 -2.68 15.34 -4.97
N ALA A 239 -1.45 15.77 -4.67
CA ALA A 239 -0.25 15.03 -5.04
C ALA A 239 -0.24 13.58 -4.50
N ALA A 240 -0.61 13.39 -3.24
CA ALA A 240 -0.69 12.07 -2.61
C ALA A 240 -1.79 11.19 -3.25
N ASN A 241 -2.96 11.76 -3.53
CA ASN A 241 -4.08 11.06 -4.15
C ASN A 241 -3.77 10.67 -5.59
N THR A 242 -3.25 11.60 -6.40
CA THR A 242 -2.82 11.36 -7.78
C THR A 242 -1.77 10.26 -7.83
N CYS A 243 -0.82 10.24 -6.88
CA CYS A 243 0.14 9.15 -6.71
C CYS A 243 -0.53 7.80 -6.45
N VAL A 244 -1.41 7.73 -5.45
CA VAL A 244 -2.11 6.48 -5.08
C VAL A 244 -2.98 5.95 -6.23
N ILE A 245 -3.78 6.82 -6.86
CA ILE A 245 -4.64 6.45 -8.00
C ILE A 245 -3.78 5.98 -9.17
N SER A 246 -2.65 6.65 -9.46
CA SER A 246 -1.73 6.25 -10.53
C SER A 246 -1.09 4.88 -10.27
N ILE A 247 -0.67 4.59 -9.02
CA ILE A 247 -0.13 3.28 -8.64
C ILE A 247 -1.18 2.19 -8.86
N VAL A 248 -2.42 2.43 -8.42
CA VAL A 248 -3.52 1.47 -8.56
C VAL A 248 -3.88 1.23 -10.03
N LEU A 249 -3.96 2.29 -10.84
CA LEU A 249 -4.19 2.19 -12.30
C LEU A 249 -3.06 1.44 -12.99
N GLY A 250 -1.81 1.81 -12.71
CA GLY A 250 -0.65 1.14 -13.28
C GLY A 250 -0.62 -0.35 -12.94
N LYS A 251 -0.96 -0.71 -11.71
CA LYS A 251 -1.02 -2.10 -11.28
C LYS A 251 -2.08 -2.87 -12.06
N ALA A 252 -3.27 -2.29 -12.22
CA ALA A 252 -4.36 -2.89 -12.99
C ALA A 252 -4.02 -3.03 -14.49
N LEU A 253 -3.15 -2.16 -15.02
CA LEU A 253 -2.60 -2.24 -16.37
C LEU A 253 -1.43 -3.23 -16.50
N GLY A 254 -1.03 -3.91 -15.42
CA GLY A 254 0.05 -4.91 -15.43
C GLY A 254 1.46 -4.32 -15.40
N ILE A 255 1.63 -3.06 -14.98
CA ILE A 255 2.97 -2.46 -14.82
C ILE A 255 3.70 -3.16 -13.68
N GLU A 256 4.95 -3.56 -13.92
CA GLU A 256 5.78 -4.24 -12.93
C GLU A 256 6.14 -3.34 -11.75
N ARG A 257 6.39 -3.96 -10.58
CA ARG A 257 6.62 -3.26 -9.31
C ARG A 257 7.65 -2.12 -9.39
N LEU A 258 8.80 -2.34 -10.03
CA LEU A 258 9.84 -1.30 -10.13
C LEU A 258 9.38 -0.10 -10.97
N ALA A 259 8.68 -0.37 -12.07
CA ALA A 259 8.11 0.67 -12.91
C ALA A 259 6.92 1.37 -12.23
N LEU A 260 6.16 0.69 -11.37
CA LEU A 260 5.12 1.30 -10.52
C LEU A 260 5.69 2.29 -9.52
N VAL A 261 6.86 1.99 -8.95
CA VAL A 261 7.55 2.93 -8.06
C VAL A 261 7.96 4.19 -8.81
N ASP A 262 8.48 4.05 -10.03
CA ASP A 262 8.80 5.20 -10.88
C ASP A 262 7.55 6.00 -11.27
N LEU A 263 6.45 5.32 -11.65
CA LEU A 263 5.17 5.95 -11.95
C LEU A 263 4.61 6.71 -10.75
N GLY A 264 4.57 6.07 -9.58
CA GLY A 264 4.06 6.68 -8.35
C GLY A 264 4.87 7.91 -7.95
N LEU A 265 6.20 7.84 -8.06
CA LEU A 265 7.06 8.98 -7.73
C LEU A 265 6.96 10.11 -8.77
N ALA A 266 6.77 9.78 -10.05
CA ALA A 266 6.46 10.76 -11.08
C ALA A 266 5.11 11.44 -10.83
N ALA A 267 4.07 10.67 -10.48
CA ALA A 267 2.74 11.18 -10.16
C ALA A 267 2.74 12.09 -8.91
N LEU A 268 3.44 11.66 -7.84
CA LEU A 268 3.54 12.41 -6.59
C LEU A 268 4.19 13.80 -6.76
N LEU A 269 5.04 13.93 -7.78
CA LEU A 269 5.81 15.15 -8.03
C LEU A 269 5.34 15.91 -9.28
N ALA A 270 4.30 15.43 -9.97
CA ALA A 270 3.88 15.95 -11.27
C ALA A 270 3.47 17.43 -11.20
N ASP A 271 2.72 17.81 -10.17
CA ASP A 271 2.19 19.17 -9.96
C ASP A 271 2.60 19.77 -8.60
N VAL A 272 3.63 19.20 -7.96
CA VAL A 272 4.09 19.66 -6.62
C VAL A 272 4.49 21.13 -6.58
N ALA A 273 4.87 21.69 -7.73
CA ALA A 273 5.21 23.09 -7.88
C ALA A 273 4.01 24.01 -7.64
N PHE A 274 2.77 23.58 -7.98
CA PHE A 274 1.59 24.42 -7.84
C PHE A 274 1.32 24.83 -6.38
N ALA A 275 1.85 24.09 -5.40
CA ALA A 275 1.83 24.50 -3.99
C ALA A 275 2.63 25.79 -3.70
N LEU A 276 3.46 26.24 -4.65
CA LEU A 276 4.22 27.49 -4.59
C LEU A 276 3.44 28.69 -5.13
N LEU A 277 2.31 28.46 -5.81
CA LEU A 277 1.51 29.52 -6.41
C LEU A 277 0.60 30.16 -5.34
N PRO A 278 0.28 31.46 -5.48
CA PRO A 278 -0.69 32.12 -4.60
C PRO A 278 -2.03 31.39 -4.61
N PRO A 279 -2.71 31.22 -3.46
CA PRO A 279 -4.03 30.60 -3.39
C PRO A 279 -5.02 31.26 -4.36
N GLU A 280 -4.98 32.58 -4.53
CA GLU A 280 -5.86 33.33 -5.42
C GLU A 280 -5.70 32.92 -6.89
N LEU A 281 -4.49 32.46 -7.27
CA LEU A 281 -4.21 31.97 -8.61
C LEU A 281 -4.73 30.54 -8.78
N LEU A 282 -4.55 29.67 -7.78
CA LEU A 282 -5.12 28.33 -7.79
C LEU A 282 -6.65 28.37 -7.75
N ASP A 283 -7.19 29.40 -7.07
CA ASP A 283 -8.57 29.45 -6.63
C ASP A 283 -9.55 30.23 -7.54
N ARG A 284 -9.14 30.47 -8.79
CA ARG A 284 -9.85 31.39 -9.69
C ARG A 284 -10.94 30.72 -10.54
N GLU A 285 -12.00 31.48 -10.80
CA GLU A 285 -13.07 31.14 -11.75
C GLU A 285 -12.84 31.65 -13.18
N ARG A 286 -11.77 32.42 -13.40
CA ARG A 286 -11.46 33.05 -14.69
C ARG A 286 -10.22 32.46 -15.36
N GLU A 287 -10.08 32.76 -16.65
CA GLU A 287 -8.84 32.48 -17.37
C GLU A 287 -7.65 33.25 -16.77
N LEU A 288 -6.46 32.67 -16.95
CA LEU A 288 -5.20 33.31 -16.61
C LEU A 288 -5.01 34.58 -17.45
N SER A 289 -4.57 35.65 -16.80
CA SER A 289 -3.87 36.75 -17.47
C SER A 289 -2.51 36.28 -17.98
N GLU A 290 -1.90 37.05 -18.87
CA GLU A 290 -0.56 36.73 -19.40
C GLU A 290 0.50 36.65 -18.28
N ALA A 291 0.47 37.56 -17.31
CA ALA A 291 1.37 37.56 -16.17
C ALA A 291 1.19 36.29 -15.30
N GLU A 292 -0.06 35.89 -15.02
CA GLU A 292 -0.33 34.67 -14.26
C GLU A 292 0.07 33.40 -15.05
N ARG A 293 -0.08 33.39 -16.39
CA ARG A 293 0.42 32.28 -17.23
C ARG A 293 1.94 32.15 -17.11
N LEU A 294 2.66 33.28 -17.11
CA LEU A 294 4.10 33.30 -16.93
C LEU A 294 4.50 32.80 -15.54
N GLU A 295 3.76 33.19 -14.49
CA GLU A 295 4.02 32.71 -13.13
C GLU A 295 3.83 31.19 -12.99
N VAL A 296 2.78 30.63 -13.58
CA VAL A 296 2.56 29.18 -13.67
C VAL A 296 3.69 28.51 -14.43
N HIS A 297 4.09 29.06 -15.58
CA HIS A 297 5.20 28.55 -16.37
C HIS A 297 6.51 28.52 -15.57
N ASP A 298 6.88 29.62 -14.94
CA ASP A 298 8.12 29.73 -14.15
C ASP A 298 8.12 28.81 -12.94
N CYS A 299 6.95 28.57 -12.36
CA CYS A 299 6.75 27.56 -11.34
C CYS A 299 7.09 26.14 -11.84
N MET A 300 6.59 25.75 -13.01
CA MET A 300 6.91 24.45 -13.63
C MET A 300 8.40 24.34 -14.00
N VAL A 301 9.04 25.43 -14.45
CA VAL A 301 10.49 25.44 -14.70
C VAL A 301 11.27 25.21 -13.40
N ARG A 302 10.87 25.84 -12.28
CA ARG A 302 11.47 25.61 -10.96
C ARG A 302 11.33 24.15 -10.51
N GLN A 303 10.20 23.52 -10.79
CA GLN A 303 9.99 22.09 -10.54
C GLN A 303 11.02 21.23 -11.28
N VAL A 304 11.16 21.42 -12.59
CA VAL A 304 12.10 20.63 -13.40
C VAL A 304 13.53 20.81 -12.89
N ARG A 305 13.94 22.04 -12.54
CA ARG A 305 15.25 22.31 -11.93
C ARG A 305 15.44 21.56 -10.61
N SER A 306 14.43 21.61 -9.73
CA SER A 306 14.46 20.90 -8.44
C SER A 306 14.49 19.38 -8.61
N LEU A 307 13.80 18.84 -9.62
CA LEU A 307 13.82 17.41 -9.93
C LEU A 307 15.20 16.96 -10.43
N LEU A 308 15.82 17.74 -11.31
CA LEU A 308 17.17 17.47 -11.83
C LEU A 308 18.20 17.44 -10.69
N GLY A 309 18.28 18.51 -9.89
CA GLY A 309 19.38 18.75 -8.94
C GLY A 309 20.77 18.49 -9.55
N ASP A 310 21.74 18.14 -8.70
CA ASP A 310 23.15 17.94 -9.10
C ASP A 310 23.51 16.45 -9.35
N GLY A 311 22.50 15.58 -9.44
CA GLY A 311 22.67 14.13 -9.50
C GLY A 311 22.89 13.58 -10.91
N GLN A 312 23.23 12.29 -10.99
CA GLN A 312 23.27 11.58 -12.27
C GLN A 312 21.87 11.47 -12.91
N ILE A 313 21.82 11.59 -14.24
CA ILE A 313 20.59 11.37 -15.00
C ILE A 313 20.27 9.86 -14.98
N THR A 314 19.17 9.51 -14.31
CA THR A 314 18.66 8.14 -14.23
C THR A 314 17.37 7.99 -15.03
N ARG A 315 17.01 6.76 -15.39
CA ARG A 315 15.72 6.47 -16.06
C ARG A 315 14.53 6.97 -15.24
N GLY A 316 14.54 6.76 -13.93
CA GLY A 316 13.48 7.25 -13.04
C GLY A 316 13.39 8.77 -12.98
N LEU A 317 14.51 9.49 -13.09
CA LEU A 317 14.50 10.96 -13.22
C LEU A 317 13.87 11.40 -14.54
N ILE A 318 14.23 10.74 -15.65
CA ILE A 318 13.64 11.03 -16.97
C ILE A 318 12.12 10.85 -16.93
N HIS A 319 11.63 9.74 -16.34
CA HIS A 319 10.19 9.51 -16.20
C HIS A 319 9.48 10.65 -15.46
N ARG A 320 10.06 11.19 -14.38
CA ARG A 320 9.47 12.31 -13.62
C ARG A 320 9.35 13.57 -14.47
N ILE A 321 10.41 13.92 -15.20
CA ILE A 321 10.44 15.11 -16.06
C ILE A 321 9.43 14.97 -17.21
N VAL A 322 9.41 13.80 -17.87
CA VAL A 322 8.48 13.51 -18.96
C VAL A 322 7.03 13.62 -18.47
N VAL A 323 6.71 13.01 -17.33
CA VAL A 323 5.35 13.06 -16.78
C VAL A 323 4.96 14.49 -16.41
N ALA A 324 5.80 15.22 -15.66
CA ALA A 324 5.54 16.61 -15.28
C ALA A 324 5.24 17.50 -16.50
N TYR A 325 5.91 17.24 -17.63
CA TYR A 325 5.69 17.98 -18.87
C TYR A 325 4.45 17.53 -19.66
N GLU A 326 4.20 16.24 -19.75
CA GLU A 326 3.24 15.69 -20.73
C GLU A 326 1.83 15.44 -20.18
N HIS A 327 1.65 15.25 -18.86
CA HIS A 327 0.38 14.76 -18.33
C HIS A 327 -0.79 15.75 -18.52
N HIS A 328 -0.51 17.06 -18.65
CA HIS A 328 -1.52 18.07 -18.99
C HIS A 328 -1.88 18.12 -20.48
N ARG A 329 -1.16 17.40 -21.35
CA ARG A 329 -1.40 17.41 -22.80
C ARG A 329 -2.61 16.53 -23.17
N PRO A 330 -3.41 16.94 -24.16
CA PRO A 330 -4.53 16.13 -24.64
C PRO A 330 -4.01 14.84 -25.29
N TYR A 331 -4.75 13.75 -25.10
CA TYR A 331 -4.46 12.45 -25.71
C TYR A 331 -4.50 12.49 -27.25
N PHE A 332 -5.43 13.25 -27.82
CA PHE A 332 -5.51 13.55 -29.24
C PHE A 332 -5.00 14.96 -29.50
N ASP A 333 -3.96 15.05 -30.34
CA ASP A 333 -3.44 16.33 -30.79
C ASP A 333 -4.08 16.71 -32.14
N PRO A 334 -4.91 17.77 -32.21
CA PRO A 334 -5.53 18.20 -33.46
C PRO A 334 -4.55 18.68 -34.52
N ALA A 335 -3.40 19.24 -34.12
CA ALA A 335 -2.40 19.79 -35.04
C ALA A 335 -1.65 18.69 -35.80
N THR A 336 -1.31 17.60 -35.10
CA THR A 336 -0.62 16.44 -35.70
C THR A 336 -1.57 15.31 -36.10
N ARG A 337 -2.85 15.37 -35.69
CA ARG A 337 -3.89 14.32 -35.83
C ARG A 337 -3.49 12.96 -35.24
N ARG A 338 -2.50 12.93 -34.35
CA ARG A 338 -1.99 11.72 -33.71
C ARG A 338 -2.60 11.55 -32.33
N ARG A 339 -2.67 10.30 -31.87
CA ARG A 339 -3.20 9.90 -30.57
C ARG A 339 -2.11 9.25 -29.74
N GLY A 340 -2.15 9.44 -28.42
CA GLY A 340 -1.30 8.70 -27.48
C GLY A 340 0.19 8.92 -27.66
N GLN A 341 0.60 10.12 -28.07
CA GLN A 341 2.03 10.46 -28.23
C GLN A 341 2.77 10.52 -26.89
N SER A 342 2.05 10.88 -25.82
CA SER A 342 2.61 10.96 -24.47
C SER A 342 2.98 9.58 -23.92
N HIS A 343 4.02 9.56 -23.10
CA HIS A 343 4.45 8.36 -22.39
C HIS A 343 3.30 7.73 -21.60
N ILE A 344 3.30 6.40 -21.44
CA ILE A 344 2.21 5.69 -20.75
C ILE A 344 2.01 6.19 -19.32
N PHE A 345 3.09 6.55 -18.61
CA PHE A 345 2.99 7.15 -17.28
C PHE A 345 2.24 8.48 -17.32
N SER A 346 2.54 9.36 -18.28
CA SER A 346 1.87 10.65 -18.46
C SER A 346 0.37 10.44 -18.70
N ARG A 347 0.00 9.43 -19.49
CA ARG A 347 -1.41 9.08 -19.74
C ARG A 347 -2.14 8.54 -18.51
N ILE A 348 -1.45 7.76 -17.67
CA ILE A 348 -2.01 7.27 -16.40
C ILE A 348 -2.20 8.43 -15.43
N VAL A 349 -1.16 9.26 -15.26
CA VAL A 349 -1.19 10.41 -14.35
C VAL A 349 -2.25 11.42 -14.78
N ALA A 350 -2.41 11.69 -16.07
CA ALA A 350 -3.46 12.59 -16.58
C ALA A 350 -4.88 12.17 -16.15
N VAL A 351 -5.16 10.86 -16.17
CA VAL A 351 -6.48 10.34 -15.76
C VAL A 351 -6.63 10.36 -14.24
N ALA A 352 -5.58 10.00 -13.50
CA ALA A 352 -5.58 10.03 -12.04
C ALA A 352 -5.77 11.47 -11.52
N ASP A 353 -5.01 12.40 -12.08
CA ASP A 353 -5.03 13.83 -11.80
C ASP A 353 -6.42 14.43 -12.03
N ALA A 354 -6.98 14.21 -13.22
CA ALA A 354 -8.30 14.72 -13.57
C ALA A 354 -9.41 14.15 -12.67
N PHE A 355 -9.36 12.85 -12.36
CA PHE A 355 -10.33 12.26 -11.44
C PHE A 355 -10.25 12.89 -10.05
N ASP A 356 -9.04 13.08 -9.54
CA ASP A 356 -8.81 13.71 -8.25
C ASP A 356 -9.30 15.16 -8.22
N ALA A 357 -8.95 15.94 -9.24
CA ALA A 357 -9.33 17.35 -9.37
C ALA A 357 -10.84 17.54 -9.55
N LEU A 358 -11.53 16.63 -10.26
CA LEU A 358 -12.98 16.69 -10.44
C LEU A 358 -13.72 16.42 -9.13
N THR A 359 -13.25 15.43 -8.36
CA THR A 359 -13.88 14.98 -7.10
C THR A 359 -13.49 15.82 -5.89
N THR A 360 -12.47 16.68 -6.02
CA THR A 360 -12.05 17.56 -4.93
C THR A 360 -12.85 18.86 -4.92
N ARG A 361 -13.34 19.23 -3.72
CA ARG A 361 -14.00 20.51 -3.47
C ARG A 361 -13.01 21.67 -3.62
N ARG A 362 -13.45 22.73 -4.28
CA ARG A 362 -12.72 23.99 -4.43
C ARG A 362 -13.55 25.14 -3.87
N PRO A 363 -12.93 26.25 -3.42
CA PRO A 363 -13.66 27.41 -2.89
C PRO A 363 -14.84 27.90 -3.75
N TRP A 364 -14.76 27.77 -5.08
CA TRP A 364 -15.80 28.19 -6.04
C TRP A 364 -16.68 27.06 -6.57
N ARG A 365 -16.36 25.80 -6.28
CA ARG A 365 -17.10 24.67 -6.85
C ARG A 365 -17.08 23.48 -5.91
N GLU A 366 -18.25 22.93 -5.64
CA GLU A 366 -18.36 21.63 -4.99
C GLU A 366 -17.70 20.53 -5.84
N GLY A 367 -17.07 19.56 -5.18
CA GLY A 367 -16.51 18.39 -5.86
C GLY A 367 -17.61 17.63 -6.58
N TYR A 368 -17.35 17.13 -7.79
CA TYR A 368 -18.29 16.24 -8.47
C TYR A 368 -18.40 14.94 -7.68
N ALA A 369 -19.59 14.33 -7.66
CA ALA A 369 -19.70 12.97 -7.16
C ALA A 369 -18.79 12.04 -7.99
N PRO A 370 -18.18 11.00 -7.40
CA PRO A 370 -17.27 10.11 -8.10
C PRO A 370 -17.85 9.52 -9.41
N ASP A 371 -19.12 9.16 -9.44
CA ASP A 371 -19.80 8.68 -10.64
C ASP A 371 -19.93 9.76 -11.73
N GLU A 372 -20.19 11.01 -11.36
CA GLU A 372 -20.22 12.14 -12.28
C GLU A 372 -18.84 12.42 -12.86
N ALA A 373 -17.80 12.40 -12.01
CA ALA A 373 -16.42 12.56 -12.44
C ALA A 373 -16.04 11.47 -13.46
N LEU A 374 -16.39 10.21 -13.21
CA LEU A 374 -16.20 9.13 -14.18
C LEU A 374 -16.95 9.37 -15.49
N ARG A 375 -18.20 9.85 -15.44
CA ARG A 375 -18.97 10.18 -16.66
C ARG A 375 -18.31 11.30 -17.47
N ILE A 376 -17.73 12.31 -16.83
CA ILE A 376 -16.98 13.37 -17.50
C ILE A 376 -15.73 12.78 -18.18
N LEU A 377 -14.94 11.97 -17.48
CA LEU A 377 -13.75 11.32 -18.03
C LEU A 377 -14.08 10.41 -19.20
N VAL A 378 -15.17 9.63 -19.12
CA VAL A 378 -15.65 8.77 -20.21
C VAL A 378 -16.05 9.59 -21.44
N LYS A 379 -16.72 10.73 -21.27
CA LYS A 379 -17.07 11.63 -22.39
C LYS A 379 -15.83 12.23 -23.06
N GLN A 380 -14.76 12.45 -22.30
CA GLN A 380 -13.49 13.01 -22.79
C GLN A 380 -12.46 11.94 -23.19
N ALA A 381 -12.83 10.66 -23.11
CA ALA A 381 -11.98 9.54 -23.51
C ALA A 381 -11.74 9.56 -25.02
N GLY A 382 -10.48 9.37 -25.41
CA GLY A 382 -10.04 9.45 -26.79
C GLY A 382 -9.78 10.87 -27.28
N THR A 383 -10.22 11.93 -26.58
CA THR A 383 -9.85 13.31 -26.92
C THR A 383 -8.84 13.85 -25.92
N GLN A 384 -9.28 14.08 -24.68
CA GLN A 384 -8.40 14.57 -23.62
C GLN A 384 -7.63 13.42 -22.99
N TYR A 385 -8.28 12.28 -22.77
CA TYR A 385 -7.70 11.18 -21.98
C TYR A 385 -7.55 9.88 -22.78
N ASP A 386 -6.64 9.03 -22.34
CA ASP A 386 -6.49 7.69 -22.92
C ASP A 386 -7.73 6.82 -22.60
N PRO A 387 -8.44 6.30 -23.61
CA PRO A 387 -9.66 5.53 -23.41
C PRO A 387 -9.45 4.18 -22.71
N VAL A 388 -8.25 3.59 -22.81
CA VAL A 388 -7.90 2.35 -22.12
C VAL A 388 -7.74 2.64 -20.63
N VAL A 389 -6.99 3.68 -20.29
CA VAL A 389 -6.75 4.08 -18.89
C VAL A 389 -8.07 4.48 -18.21
N VAL A 390 -8.91 5.27 -18.87
CA VAL A 390 -10.24 5.64 -18.35
C VAL A 390 -11.10 4.40 -18.08
N ARG A 391 -11.10 3.42 -18.98
CA ARG A 391 -11.85 2.18 -18.79
C ARG A 391 -11.36 1.37 -17.60
N VAL A 392 -10.04 1.31 -17.40
CA VAL A 392 -9.44 0.66 -16.24
C VAL A 392 -9.82 1.39 -14.94
N LEU A 393 -9.84 2.73 -14.94
CA LEU A 393 -10.31 3.52 -13.80
C LEU A 393 -11.77 3.20 -13.46
N VAL A 394 -12.66 3.18 -14.45
CA VAL A 394 -14.08 2.83 -14.27
C VAL A 394 -14.22 1.43 -13.66
N ASN A 395 -13.46 0.45 -14.15
CA ASN A 395 -13.50 -0.91 -13.62
C ASN A 395 -13.00 -1.00 -12.17
N LEU A 396 -11.97 -0.22 -11.81
CA LEU A 396 -11.42 -0.18 -10.45
C LEU A 396 -12.37 0.48 -9.45
N MET A 397 -13.07 1.52 -9.87
CA MET A 397 -14.03 2.22 -9.02
C MET A 397 -15.35 1.43 -8.88
N GLY A 398 -15.67 0.57 -9.85
CA GLY A 398 -16.87 -0.27 -9.86
C GLY A 398 -18.11 0.48 -10.32
N LEU A 399 -19.25 -0.23 -10.32
CA LEU A 399 -20.54 0.31 -10.76
C LEU A 399 -21.02 1.47 -9.89
N TYR A 400 -20.77 1.37 -8.60
CA TYR A 400 -21.07 2.39 -7.61
C TYR A 400 -19.80 2.73 -6.84
N PRO A 401 -19.04 3.75 -7.27
CA PRO A 401 -17.83 4.17 -6.56
C PRO A 401 -18.12 4.56 -5.11
N LEU A 402 -17.11 4.47 -4.26
CA LEU A 402 -17.20 4.92 -2.87
C LEU A 402 -17.59 6.39 -2.81
N GLY A 403 -18.54 6.74 -1.92
CA GLY A 403 -19.07 8.09 -1.81
C GLY A 403 -20.25 8.40 -2.73
N THR A 404 -20.57 7.53 -3.70
CA THR A 404 -21.79 7.68 -4.51
C THR A 404 -23.03 7.62 -3.63
N VAL A 405 -23.96 8.55 -3.83
CA VAL A 405 -25.23 8.61 -3.11
C VAL A 405 -26.29 7.84 -3.90
N VAL A 406 -27.00 6.94 -3.23
CA VAL A 406 -27.96 6.04 -3.88
C VAL A 406 -29.30 6.04 -3.15
N ARG A 407 -30.38 5.98 -3.92
CA ARG A 407 -31.73 5.68 -3.41
C ARG A 407 -31.99 4.19 -3.50
N LEU A 408 -32.58 3.65 -2.44
CA LEU A 408 -33.07 2.29 -2.40
C LEU A 408 -34.54 2.22 -2.82
N GLU A 409 -34.96 1.05 -3.27
CA GLU A 409 -36.37 0.73 -3.55
C GLU A 409 -37.29 0.94 -2.33
N SER A 410 -36.74 0.81 -1.12
CA SER A 410 -37.42 1.16 0.14
C SER A 410 -37.68 2.66 0.34
N GLY A 411 -37.14 3.52 -0.51
CA GLY A 411 -37.17 4.98 -0.38
C GLY A 411 -36.01 5.56 0.45
N GLU A 412 -35.30 4.72 1.20
CA GLU A 412 -34.12 5.09 2.01
C GLU A 412 -32.99 5.63 1.10
N VAL A 413 -32.16 6.53 1.66
CA VAL A 413 -30.99 7.07 0.97
C VAL A 413 -29.73 6.69 1.73
N GLY A 414 -28.73 6.20 0.98
CA GLY A 414 -27.45 5.76 1.51
C GLY A 414 -26.26 6.27 0.71
N ILE A 415 -25.09 6.23 1.32
CA ILE A 415 -23.81 6.52 0.67
C ILE A 415 -23.01 5.22 0.57
N VAL A 416 -22.45 4.95 -0.60
CA VAL A 416 -21.65 3.75 -0.85
C VAL A 416 -20.37 3.79 0.01
N TYR A 417 -20.22 2.80 0.89
CA TYR A 417 -19.18 2.74 1.92
C TYR A 417 -18.10 1.67 1.62
N HIS A 418 -18.51 0.58 0.97
CA HIS A 418 -17.60 -0.49 0.58
C HIS A 418 -18.10 -1.22 -0.66
N ASN A 419 -17.18 -1.60 -1.53
CA ASN A 419 -17.51 -2.37 -2.73
C ASN A 419 -17.09 -3.83 -2.50
N SER A 420 -17.94 -4.76 -2.90
CA SER A 420 -17.63 -6.19 -2.83
C SER A 420 -16.52 -6.55 -3.81
N ASN A 421 -15.64 -7.47 -3.40
CA ASN A 421 -14.63 -8.05 -4.28
C ASN A 421 -15.17 -9.22 -5.12
N ARG A 422 -16.45 -9.57 -4.95
CA ARG A 422 -17.11 -10.68 -5.65
C ARG A 422 -17.85 -10.15 -6.89
N PRO A 423 -17.55 -10.64 -8.11
CA PRO A 423 -18.19 -10.18 -9.33
C PRO A 423 -19.73 -10.19 -9.28
N GLU A 424 -20.32 -11.22 -8.69
CA GLU A 424 -21.77 -11.41 -8.52
C GLU A 424 -22.46 -10.39 -7.57
N ALA A 425 -21.67 -9.55 -6.89
CA ALA A 425 -22.12 -8.55 -5.94
C ALA A 425 -21.61 -7.13 -6.26
N TYR A 426 -21.07 -6.89 -7.46
CA TYR A 426 -20.63 -5.55 -7.87
C TYR A 426 -21.77 -4.51 -7.92
N ASP A 427 -23.01 -4.95 -8.11
CA ASP A 427 -24.23 -4.13 -8.08
C ASP A 427 -24.83 -3.99 -6.66
N LYS A 428 -24.22 -4.62 -5.66
CA LYS A 428 -24.70 -4.70 -4.27
C LYS A 428 -23.61 -4.24 -3.30
N PRO A 429 -23.23 -2.96 -3.33
CA PRO A 429 -22.23 -2.41 -2.41
C PRO A 429 -22.77 -2.39 -0.97
N TRP A 430 -21.88 -2.17 -0.02
CA TRP A 430 -22.26 -1.81 1.33
C TRP A 430 -22.54 -0.33 1.36
N ILE A 431 -23.66 0.05 1.98
CA ILE A 431 -24.08 1.45 2.08
C ILE A 431 -24.13 1.87 3.55
N ARG A 432 -23.79 3.12 3.80
CA ARG A 432 -24.07 3.80 5.06
C ARG A 432 -25.36 4.59 4.88
N LEU A 433 -26.41 4.23 5.63
CA LEU A 433 -27.67 4.97 5.56
C LEU A 433 -27.48 6.40 6.09
N VAL A 434 -28.12 7.35 5.40
CA VAL A 434 -28.14 8.77 5.77
C VAL A 434 -29.55 9.29 5.98
N LEU A 435 -30.52 8.83 5.18
CA LEU A 435 -31.94 9.15 5.34
C LEU A 435 -32.76 7.86 5.37
N ASP A 436 -33.76 7.81 6.24
CA ASP A 436 -34.73 6.72 6.25
C ASP A 436 -35.80 6.91 5.16
N ALA A 437 -36.73 5.95 5.04
CA ALA A 437 -37.80 5.98 4.05
C ALA A 437 -38.76 7.19 4.19
N SER A 438 -38.80 7.86 5.35
CA SER A 438 -39.58 9.07 5.58
C SER A 438 -38.83 10.36 5.22
N GLY A 439 -37.56 10.25 4.83
CA GLY A 439 -36.68 11.38 4.54
C GLY A 439 -36.02 11.98 5.79
N ALA A 440 -36.18 11.37 6.97
CA ALA A 440 -35.56 11.85 8.19
C ALA A 440 -34.10 11.39 8.29
N SER A 441 -33.24 12.23 8.88
CA SER A 441 -31.82 11.93 9.03
C SER A 441 -31.56 10.80 10.03
N VAL A 442 -30.80 9.80 9.60
CA VAL A 442 -30.41 8.65 10.41
C VAL A 442 -29.25 9.04 11.34
N LYS A 443 -29.56 9.28 12.63
CA LYS A 443 -28.59 9.76 13.62
C LYS A 443 -27.52 8.73 14.02
N ARG A 444 -27.80 7.44 13.89
CA ARG A 444 -26.86 6.36 14.25
C ARG A 444 -26.27 5.75 12.98
N THR A 445 -24.94 5.71 12.88
CA THR A 445 -24.23 5.09 11.76
C THR A 445 -24.73 3.65 11.56
N THR A 446 -25.49 3.44 10.49
CA THR A 446 -26.05 2.15 10.11
C THR A 446 -25.45 1.76 8.77
N ILE A 447 -24.67 0.68 8.75
CA ILE A 447 -24.05 0.13 7.54
C ILE A 447 -24.83 -1.12 7.14
N ILE A 448 -25.25 -1.18 5.89
CA ILE A 448 -26.02 -2.28 5.32
C ILE A 448 -25.21 -2.90 4.19
N ASP A 449 -24.98 -4.21 4.27
CA ASP A 449 -24.48 -5.01 3.15
C ASP A 449 -25.65 -5.40 2.24
N LEU A 450 -25.74 -4.80 1.05
CA LEU A 450 -26.81 -5.10 0.08
C LEU A 450 -26.68 -6.50 -0.55
N SER A 451 -25.57 -7.20 -0.31
CA SER A 451 -25.36 -8.57 -0.78
C SER A 451 -25.84 -9.64 0.21
N ALA A 452 -26.09 -9.28 1.47
CA ALA A 452 -26.50 -10.23 2.51
C ALA A 452 -27.98 -10.64 2.38
N GLU A 453 -28.30 -11.90 2.67
CA GLU A 453 -29.68 -12.44 2.64
C GLU A 453 -30.62 -11.70 3.61
N GLN A 454 -30.10 -11.20 4.73
CA GLN A 454 -30.84 -10.38 5.70
C GLN A 454 -31.36 -9.05 5.15
N ALA A 455 -30.80 -8.55 4.03
CA ALA A 455 -31.36 -7.41 3.30
C ALA A 455 -32.66 -7.75 2.56
N ARG A 456 -33.06 -9.03 2.52
CA ARG A 456 -34.28 -9.54 1.87
C ARG A 456 -35.38 -9.94 2.86
N ASP A 457 -35.02 -10.32 4.09
CA ASP A 457 -35.93 -11.00 5.02
C ASP A 457 -36.89 -10.08 5.81
N ALA A 458 -36.73 -8.76 5.73
CA ALA A 458 -37.57 -7.80 6.48
C ALA A 458 -38.66 -7.12 5.63
N GLY A 459 -39.15 -7.76 4.57
CA GLY A 459 -40.21 -7.21 3.70
C GLY A 459 -39.85 -5.91 2.96
N THR A 460 -38.59 -5.49 3.07
CA THR A 460 -38.07 -4.22 2.57
C THR A 460 -37.01 -4.56 1.53
N GLN A 461 -37.37 -4.59 0.24
CA GLN A 461 -36.38 -4.81 -0.82
C GLN A 461 -35.44 -3.60 -0.88
N ARG A 462 -34.18 -3.81 -0.53
CA ARG A 462 -33.13 -2.79 -0.53
C ARG A 462 -32.26 -2.94 -1.77
N ARG A 463 -32.85 -2.67 -2.94
CA ARG A 463 -32.12 -2.60 -4.22
C ARG A 463 -31.86 -1.15 -4.60
N ILE A 464 -30.69 -0.85 -5.16
CA ILE A 464 -30.41 0.48 -5.70
C ILE A 464 -31.31 0.74 -6.91
N THR A 465 -32.10 1.81 -6.85
CA THR A 465 -33.00 2.24 -7.93
C THR A 465 -32.47 3.46 -8.66
N GLU A 466 -31.78 4.35 -7.95
CA GLU A 466 -31.33 5.64 -8.48
C GLU A 466 -29.99 6.06 -7.86
N VAL A 467 -29.16 6.74 -8.66
CA VAL A 467 -27.98 7.47 -8.20
C VAL A 467 -28.35 8.95 -8.10
N LEU A 468 -28.16 9.52 -6.91
CA LEU A 468 -28.58 10.88 -6.59
C LEU A 468 -27.39 11.82 -6.54
N ARG A 469 -27.62 13.10 -6.84
CA ARG A 469 -26.65 14.14 -6.50
C ARG A 469 -26.87 14.59 -5.06
N ALA A 470 -25.79 14.74 -4.32
CA ALA A 470 -25.82 15.27 -2.95
C ALA A 470 -26.58 16.62 -2.85
N SER A 471 -26.43 17.49 -3.85
CA SER A 471 -27.11 18.80 -3.92
C SER A 471 -28.62 18.72 -4.14
N GLU A 472 -29.15 17.59 -4.60
CA GLU A 472 -30.57 17.40 -4.90
C GLU A 472 -31.34 16.82 -3.69
N ILE A 473 -30.67 16.63 -2.55
CA ILE A 473 -31.23 15.98 -1.37
C ILE A 473 -31.40 17.01 -0.24
N GLU A 474 -32.66 17.35 0.07
CA GLU A 474 -33.00 18.21 1.21
C GLU A 474 -32.51 17.59 2.53
N GLY A 475 -31.79 18.39 3.34
CA GLY A 475 -31.27 17.95 4.64
C GLY A 475 -30.00 17.08 4.58
N PHE A 476 -29.40 16.87 3.41
CA PHE A 476 -28.14 16.16 3.25
C PHE A 476 -26.94 17.09 3.49
N ASP A 477 -26.14 16.81 4.51
CA ASP A 477 -24.85 17.48 4.73
C ASP A 477 -23.75 16.78 3.91
N PRO A 478 -23.10 17.45 2.94
CA PRO A 478 -22.00 16.90 2.15
C PRO A 478 -20.84 16.37 3.01
N GLY A 479 -20.64 16.94 4.22
CA GLY A 479 -19.66 16.45 5.19
C GLY A 479 -19.91 15.02 5.65
N MET A 480 -21.15 14.53 5.56
CA MET A 480 -21.49 13.13 5.83
C MET A 480 -20.88 12.18 4.79
N ALA A 481 -20.68 12.59 3.54
CA ALA A 481 -20.05 11.76 2.51
C ALA A 481 -18.54 11.55 2.72
N ILE A 482 -17.90 12.43 3.49
CA ILE A 482 -16.44 12.54 3.62
C ILE A 482 -15.87 11.61 4.72
N VAL A 483 -16.72 11.10 5.61
CA VAL A 483 -16.30 10.15 6.67
C VAL A 483 -16.39 8.71 6.15
N VAL A 484 -15.36 8.27 5.42
CA VAL A 484 -15.17 6.89 4.94
C VAL A 484 -14.21 6.11 5.85
#